data_AF-A0ABD3QFL3-F1
#
_entry.id   AF-A0ABD3QFL3-F1
#
_cell.length_a   1.000
_cell.length_b   1.000
_cell.length_c   1.000
_cell.angle_alpha   90.00
_cell.angle_beta   90.00
_cell.angle_gamma   90.00
#
_symmetry.space_group_name_H-M   'P 1'
#
loop_
_entity.id
_entity.type
_entity.pdbx_description
1 polymer ?
#
loop_
_entity_poly.entity_id
_entity_poly.type
_entity_poly.pdbx_seq_one_letter_code
_entity_poly.pdbx_strand_id
1 'polypeptide(L)'
;MAMLCHSPPNNSLANDFDGPIVTFRAQRRTRRTKTTAKSVSFSPTSQMAVFKCPTHSENEMKWYNKDDYEYFRSVRRTDIINCSNMMTKKVGSGEPFTVDDISSCTGLEFLLSRDVPRLIQEIKMMRDMHIRVILEEQERQVYTKTYDIEFLARLSEISSRSATERAHKLACSAICS
;
A
#
# COMPACT_ATOMS: atom_id res chain seq x y z
N MET A 1 9.43 -22.05 61.00
CA MET A 1 9.21 -23.07 59.96
C MET A 1 7.84 -23.68 60.21
N ALA A 2 6.85 -23.21 59.47
CA ALA A 2 5.50 -23.76 59.45
C ALA A 2 4.96 -23.56 58.03
N MET A 3 4.72 -24.66 57.31
CA MET A 3 3.98 -24.68 56.06
C MET A 3 2.51 -24.91 56.39
N LEU A 4 1.63 -24.03 55.91
CA LEU A 4 0.20 -24.29 55.78
C LEU A 4 -0.22 -23.97 54.34
N CYS A 5 -0.82 -24.98 53.71
CA CYS A 5 -1.31 -25.04 52.35
C CYS A 5 -2.51 -24.12 52.13
N HIS A 6 -2.63 -23.41 50.99
CA HIS A 6 -3.91 -22.96 50.43
C HIS A 6 -3.96 -23.23 48.92
N SER A 7 -5.06 -23.85 48.49
CA SER A 7 -5.41 -24.26 47.12
C SER A 7 -5.64 -23.06 46.17
N PRO A 8 -5.54 -23.24 44.84
CA PRO A 8 -5.76 -22.16 43.88
C PRO A 8 -7.27 -21.92 43.61
N PRO A 9 -7.68 -20.67 43.32
CA PRO A 9 -9.06 -20.38 42.93
C PRO A 9 -9.31 -20.67 41.45
N ASN A 10 -10.44 -21.32 41.19
CA ASN A 10 -11.06 -21.48 39.88
C ASN A 10 -11.51 -20.10 39.35
N ASN A 11 -10.89 -19.60 38.28
CA ASN A 11 -11.38 -18.44 37.53
C ASN A 11 -12.06 -18.91 36.24
N SER A 12 -13.36 -19.17 36.33
CA SER A 12 -14.26 -19.19 35.18
C SER A 12 -14.54 -17.75 34.76
N LEU A 13 -13.76 -17.21 33.84
CA LEU A 13 -14.06 -15.94 33.16
C LEU A 13 -15.10 -16.21 32.07
N ALA A 14 -16.37 -16.09 32.43
CA ALA A 14 -17.43 -15.79 31.49
C ALA A 14 -17.12 -14.41 30.88
N ASN A 15 -16.64 -14.40 29.65
CA ASN A 15 -16.45 -13.16 28.89
C ASN A 15 -17.80 -12.69 28.37
N ASP A 16 -18.47 -11.85 29.16
CA ASP A 16 -19.51 -10.94 28.66
C ASP A 16 -18.86 -9.95 27.69
N PHE A 17 -18.98 -10.23 26.39
CA PHE A 17 -18.57 -9.33 25.33
C PHE A 17 -19.67 -8.28 25.10
N ASP A 18 -19.54 -7.14 25.76
CA ASP A 18 -20.35 -5.93 25.53
C ASP A 18 -19.69 -5.03 24.48
N GLY A 19 -19.35 -5.60 23.32
CA GLY A 19 -18.79 -4.88 22.18
C GLY A 19 -19.90 -4.48 21.19
N PRO A 20 -19.83 -3.30 20.53
CA PRO A 20 -20.83 -2.91 19.55
C PRO A 20 -20.81 -3.88 18.36
N ILE A 21 -21.81 -4.76 18.29
CA ILE A 21 -22.08 -5.57 17.11
C ILE A 21 -22.53 -4.60 16.00
N VAL A 22 -21.66 -4.38 15.02
CA VAL A 22 -21.98 -3.61 13.82
C VAL A 22 -22.99 -4.42 13.00
N THR A 23 -24.27 -4.17 13.27
CA THR A 23 -25.37 -4.72 12.47
C THR A 23 -25.54 -3.87 11.22
N PHE A 24 -25.15 -4.41 10.07
CA PHE A 24 -25.43 -3.76 8.79
C PHE A 24 -26.94 -3.80 8.56
N ARG A 25 -27.57 -2.63 8.62
CA ARG A 25 -29.00 -2.47 8.35
C ARG A 25 -29.23 -2.74 6.87
N ALA A 26 -29.69 -3.95 6.54
CA ALA A 26 -30.06 -4.31 5.17
C ALA A 26 -31.14 -3.34 4.66
N GLN A 27 -30.78 -2.50 3.68
CA GLN A 27 -31.74 -1.66 2.97
C GLN A 27 -32.84 -2.54 2.37
N ARG A 28 -34.09 -2.29 2.76
CA ARG A 28 -35.27 -2.93 2.19
C ARG A 28 -35.38 -2.57 0.71
N ARG A 29 -34.84 -3.43 -0.16
CA ARG A 29 -35.32 -3.57 -1.54
C ARG A 29 -36.23 -4.79 -1.58
N THR A 30 -37.52 -4.52 -1.73
CA THR A 30 -38.55 -5.51 -2.03
C THR A 30 -38.29 -6.12 -3.40
N ARG A 31 -37.56 -7.25 -3.45
CA ARG A 31 -37.70 -8.27 -4.48
C ARG A 31 -37.23 -9.60 -3.91
N ARG A 32 -38.19 -10.52 -3.80
CA ARG A 32 -38.07 -11.84 -3.17
C ARG A 32 -37.26 -12.76 -4.11
N THR A 33 -35.94 -12.79 -3.94
CA THR A 33 -35.07 -13.83 -4.50
C THR A 33 -34.48 -14.61 -3.33
N LYS A 34 -34.59 -15.94 -3.33
CA LYS A 34 -33.96 -16.83 -2.34
C LYS A 34 -32.44 -16.58 -2.34
N THR A 35 -31.96 -15.70 -1.47
CA THR A 35 -30.54 -15.56 -1.19
C THR A 35 -30.16 -16.71 -0.27
N THR A 36 -29.53 -17.73 -0.82
CA THR A 36 -28.74 -18.68 -0.03
C THR A 36 -27.63 -17.88 0.65
N ALA A 37 -27.81 -17.58 1.93
CA ALA A 37 -26.75 -16.97 2.72
C ALA A 37 -25.55 -17.91 2.69
N LYS A 38 -24.47 -17.50 2.02
CA LYS A 38 -23.22 -18.25 2.02
C LYS A 38 -22.61 -18.10 3.42
N SER A 39 -22.65 -19.18 4.19
CA SER A 39 -21.97 -19.25 5.49
C SER A 39 -20.47 -19.25 5.23
N VAL A 40 -19.77 -18.21 5.69
CA VAL A 40 -18.31 -18.17 5.69
C VAL A 40 -17.84 -18.76 7.01
N SER A 41 -17.22 -19.94 6.96
CA SER A 41 -16.53 -20.54 8.10
C SER A 41 -15.03 -20.35 7.93
N PHE A 42 -14.37 -19.81 8.94
CA PHE A 42 -12.90 -19.75 8.96
C PHE A 42 -12.33 -21.15 9.23
N SER A 43 -11.15 -21.45 8.68
CA SER A 43 -10.46 -22.70 9.00
C SER A 43 -10.09 -22.71 10.50
N PRO A 44 -10.10 -23.88 11.17
CA PRO A 44 -9.69 -24.00 12.58
C PRO A 44 -8.28 -23.50 12.86
N THR A 45 -7.45 -23.36 11.83
CA THR A 45 -6.04 -22.93 11.89
C THR A 45 -5.86 -21.41 11.74
N SER A 46 -6.92 -20.65 11.48
CA SER A 46 -6.81 -19.20 11.32
C SER A 46 -6.84 -18.52 12.69
N GLN A 47 -5.68 -18.14 13.21
CA GLN A 47 -5.57 -17.32 14.42
C GLN A 47 -5.69 -15.84 14.02
N MET A 48 -6.75 -15.18 14.49
CA MET A 48 -6.92 -13.74 14.30
C MET A 48 -5.98 -13.00 15.25
N ALA A 49 -4.91 -12.42 14.72
CA ALA A 49 -4.06 -11.49 15.45
C ALA A 49 -4.74 -10.10 15.44
N VAL A 50 -5.20 -9.66 16.60
CA VAL A 50 -5.77 -8.31 16.77
C VAL A 50 -4.66 -7.38 17.23
N PHE A 51 -4.16 -6.55 16.32
CA PHE A 51 -3.25 -5.47 16.66
C PHE A 51 -4.05 -4.26 17.14
N LYS A 52 -3.68 -3.68 18.29
CA LYS A 52 -4.27 -2.42 18.73
C LYS A 52 -3.85 -1.33 17.74
N CYS A 53 -4.83 -0.65 17.14
CA CYS A 53 -4.54 0.53 16.34
C CYS A 53 -3.89 1.57 17.25
N PRO A 54 -2.71 2.12 16.89
CA PRO A 54 -2.10 3.19 17.66
C PRO A 54 -3.08 4.36 17.78
N THR A 55 -3.12 4.97 18.95
CA THR A 55 -3.86 6.20 19.21
C THR A 55 -3.23 7.38 18.44
N HIS A 56 -4.00 8.46 18.25
CA HIS A 56 -3.49 9.68 17.60
C HIS A 56 -2.22 10.21 18.31
N SER A 57 -2.24 10.23 19.65
CA SER A 57 -1.11 10.67 20.46
C SER A 57 0.13 9.77 20.30
N GLU A 58 -0.05 8.45 20.18
CA GLU A 58 1.07 7.52 19.93
C GLU A 58 1.67 7.72 18.53
N ASN A 59 0.85 8.07 17.53
CA ASN A 59 1.35 8.42 16.20
C ASN A 59 2.03 9.80 16.19
N GLU A 60 1.56 10.75 16.98
CA GLU A 60 2.21 12.06 17.16
C GLU A 60 3.53 11.97 17.93
N MET A 61 3.70 10.97 18.80
CA MET A 61 5.01 10.69 19.42
C MET A 61 5.96 9.92 18.49
N LYS A 62 5.44 9.27 17.43
CA LYS A 62 6.22 8.55 16.40
C LYS A 62 6.65 9.46 15.25
N TRP A 63 6.87 10.75 15.51
CA TRP A 63 7.40 11.63 14.48
C TRP A 63 8.84 11.24 14.18
N TYR A 64 9.01 10.51 13.09
CA TYR A 64 10.30 10.26 12.49
C TYR A 64 10.91 11.61 12.11
N ASN A 65 12.11 11.87 12.61
CA ASN A 65 12.86 13.04 12.20
C ASN A 65 13.42 12.81 10.78
N LYS A 66 14.01 13.85 10.20
CA LYS A 66 14.57 13.76 8.84
C LYS A 66 15.63 12.66 8.72
N ASP A 67 16.43 12.45 9.77
CA ASP A 67 17.51 11.47 9.78
C ASP A 67 16.96 10.03 9.82
N ASP A 68 15.86 9.79 10.55
CA ASP A 68 15.14 8.51 10.53
C ASP A 68 14.66 8.19 9.10
N TYR A 69 14.11 9.18 8.38
CA TYR A 69 13.70 8.98 6.99
C TYR A 69 14.87 8.67 6.06
N GLU A 70 16.00 9.35 6.22
CA GLU A 70 17.20 9.05 5.41
C GLU A 70 17.76 7.66 5.76
N TYR A 71 17.73 7.28 7.03
CA TYR A 71 18.08 5.94 7.48
C TYR A 71 17.15 4.88 6.87
N PHE A 72 15.83 5.04 6.93
CA PHE A 72 14.90 4.09 6.32
C PHE A 72 15.08 3.99 4.80
N ARG A 73 15.41 5.10 4.13
CA ARG A 73 15.76 5.07 2.70
C ARG A 73 17.05 4.29 2.45
N SER A 74 18.07 4.43 3.30
CA SER A 74 19.33 3.71 3.15
C SER A 74 19.17 2.21 3.40
N VAL A 75 18.43 1.82 4.44
CA VAL A 75 18.06 0.42 4.73
C VAL A 75 17.31 -0.17 3.55
N ARG A 76 16.25 0.49 3.07
CA ARG A 76 15.47 0.00 1.93
C ARG A 76 16.32 -0.18 0.67
N ARG A 77 17.23 0.74 0.36
CA ARG A 77 18.14 0.59 -0.80
C ARG A 77 19.02 -0.65 -0.64
N THR A 78 19.55 -0.86 0.55
CA THR A 78 20.36 -2.05 0.88
C THR A 78 19.55 -3.32 0.69
N ASP A 79 18.31 -3.37 1.16
CA ASP A 79 17.42 -4.54 1.03
C ASP A 79 17.11 -4.85 -0.44
N ILE A 80 16.84 -3.83 -1.26
CA ILE A 80 16.62 -3.99 -2.70
C ILE A 80 17.85 -4.60 -3.38
N ILE A 81 19.05 -4.08 -3.06
CA ILE A 81 20.30 -4.58 -3.64
C ILE A 81 20.53 -6.04 -3.21
N ASN A 82 20.34 -6.35 -1.93
CA ASN A 82 20.53 -7.69 -1.39
C ASN A 82 19.56 -8.70 -2.03
N CYS A 83 18.27 -8.36 -2.08
CA CYS A 83 17.25 -9.21 -2.70
C CYS A 83 17.52 -9.40 -4.20
N SER A 84 17.87 -8.33 -4.91
CA SER A 84 18.21 -8.40 -6.34
C SER A 84 19.42 -9.31 -6.63
N ASN A 85 20.47 -9.18 -5.83
CA ASN A 85 21.66 -10.02 -5.94
C ASN A 85 21.36 -11.48 -5.61
N MET A 86 20.60 -11.74 -4.56
CA MET A 86 20.13 -13.08 -4.18
C MET A 86 19.34 -13.72 -5.32
N MET A 87 18.34 -13.01 -5.88
CA MET A 87 17.54 -13.49 -7.00
C MET A 87 18.40 -13.79 -8.22
N THR A 88 19.30 -12.88 -8.59
CA THR A 88 20.19 -13.05 -9.74
C THR A 88 21.11 -14.27 -9.57
N LYS A 89 21.67 -14.45 -8.36
CA LYS A 89 22.54 -15.58 -8.03
C LYS A 89 21.79 -16.91 -8.12
N LYS A 90 20.59 -17.02 -7.53
CA LYS A 90 19.79 -18.25 -7.54
C LYS A 90 19.28 -18.63 -8.93
N VAL A 91 18.85 -17.64 -9.71
CA VAL A 91 18.48 -17.86 -11.12
C VAL A 91 19.68 -18.34 -11.92
N GLY A 92 20.88 -17.78 -11.69
CA GLY A 92 22.10 -18.19 -12.36
C GLY A 92 22.61 -19.58 -11.97
N SER A 93 22.43 -19.99 -10.70
CA SER A 93 22.81 -21.33 -10.23
C SER A 93 21.75 -22.41 -10.47
N GLY A 94 20.51 -22.02 -10.80
CA GLY A 94 19.38 -22.93 -10.93
C GLY A 94 18.85 -23.45 -9.59
N GLU A 95 19.28 -22.87 -8.47
CA GLU A 95 18.78 -23.23 -7.14
C GLU A 95 17.33 -22.75 -6.95
N PRO A 96 16.45 -23.57 -6.35
CA PRO A 96 15.10 -23.14 -6.04
C PRO A 96 15.08 -22.06 -4.95
N PHE A 97 14.07 -21.21 -5.02
CA PHE A 97 13.77 -20.23 -3.98
C PHE A 97 13.17 -20.92 -2.75
N THR A 98 13.67 -20.58 -1.57
CA THR A 98 13.10 -21.00 -0.29
C THR A 98 11.97 -20.06 0.13
N VAL A 99 11.18 -20.46 1.12
CA VAL A 99 10.14 -19.60 1.70
C VAL A 99 10.73 -18.33 2.32
N ASP A 100 11.93 -18.43 2.91
CA ASP A 100 12.63 -17.30 3.51
C ASP A 100 13.11 -16.29 2.46
N ASP A 101 13.55 -16.75 1.29
CA ASP A 101 13.94 -15.88 0.18
C ASP A 101 12.73 -15.06 -0.32
N ILE A 102 11.58 -15.73 -0.46
CA ILE A 102 10.33 -15.10 -0.89
C ILE A 102 9.86 -14.10 0.16
N SER A 103 9.93 -14.47 1.44
CA SER A 103 9.54 -13.61 2.56
C SER A 103 10.40 -12.35 2.61
N SER A 104 11.70 -12.47 2.33
CA SER A 104 12.64 -11.35 2.29
C SER A 104 12.36 -10.36 1.14
N CYS A 105 11.70 -10.82 0.07
CA CYS A 105 11.29 -9.99 -1.05
C CYS A 105 9.90 -9.35 -0.89
N THR A 106 9.18 -9.71 0.19
CA THR A 106 7.79 -9.25 0.39
C THR A 106 7.76 -7.74 0.61
N GLY A 107 6.93 -7.03 -0.17
CA GLY A 107 6.86 -5.57 -0.20
C GLY A 107 7.93 -4.87 -1.04
N LEU A 108 8.88 -5.63 -1.62
CA LEU A 108 9.91 -5.14 -2.55
C LEU A 108 9.69 -5.63 -3.99
N GLU A 109 8.66 -6.45 -4.24
CA GLU A 109 8.43 -7.15 -5.51
C GLU A 109 8.38 -6.18 -6.69
N PHE A 110 7.72 -5.04 -6.49
CA PHE A 110 7.68 -3.98 -7.48
C PHE A 110 9.08 -3.44 -7.77
N LEU A 111 9.89 -3.17 -6.75
CA LEU A 111 11.23 -2.59 -6.90
C LEU A 111 12.25 -3.59 -7.48
N LEU A 112 12.02 -4.88 -7.28
CA LEU A 112 12.86 -5.97 -7.78
C LEU A 112 12.52 -6.37 -9.22
N SER A 113 11.37 -5.96 -9.72
CA SER A 113 10.97 -6.25 -11.11
C SER A 113 11.87 -5.49 -12.08
N ARG A 114 12.49 -6.20 -13.03
CA ARG A 114 13.45 -5.64 -14.01
C ARG A 114 12.90 -4.45 -14.79
N ASP A 115 11.60 -4.42 -15.03
CA ASP A 115 10.95 -3.37 -15.81
C ASP A 115 10.57 -2.13 -14.98
N VAL A 116 10.58 -2.23 -13.66
CA VAL A 116 10.10 -1.16 -12.79
C VAL A 116 11.06 0.02 -12.70
N PRO A 117 12.39 -0.13 -12.56
CA PRO A 117 13.31 1.01 -12.63
C PRO A 117 13.15 1.80 -13.92
N ARG A 118 12.99 1.10 -15.05
CA ARG A 118 12.73 1.71 -16.36
C ARG A 118 11.37 2.42 -16.37
N LEU A 119 10.31 1.79 -15.88
CA LEU A 119 8.98 2.38 -15.79
C LEU A 119 8.97 3.64 -14.90
N ILE A 120 9.66 3.62 -13.75
CA ILE A 120 9.81 4.78 -12.86
C ILE A 120 10.54 5.91 -13.58
N GLN A 121 11.62 5.59 -14.30
CA GLN A 121 12.37 6.57 -15.07
C GLN A 121 11.51 7.17 -16.20
N GLU A 122 10.76 6.35 -16.93
CA GLU A 122 9.80 6.81 -17.95
C GLU A 122 8.71 7.70 -17.34
N ILE A 123 8.13 7.32 -16.19
CA ILE A 123 7.16 8.16 -15.46
C ILE A 123 7.77 9.51 -15.09
N LYS A 124 9.00 9.51 -14.57
CA LYS A 124 9.71 10.73 -14.18
C LYS A 124 9.97 11.63 -15.38
N MET A 125 10.49 11.08 -16.48
CA MET A 125 10.75 11.83 -17.72
C MET A 125 9.48 12.45 -18.29
N MET A 126 8.36 11.71 -18.31
CA MET A 126 7.07 12.22 -18.79
C MET A 126 6.55 13.36 -17.91
N ARG A 127 6.69 13.24 -16.59
CA ARG A 127 6.32 14.31 -15.65
C ARG A 127 7.18 15.55 -15.87
N ASP A 128 8.50 15.39 -15.98
CA ASP A 128 9.42 16.52 -16.17
C ASP A 128 9.16 17.22 -17.51
N MET A 129 8.87 16.47 -18.56
CA MET A 129 8.46 17.02 -19.86
C MET A 129 7.16 17.83 -19.77
N HIS A 130 6.12 17.28 -19.11
CA HIS A 130 4.86 18.00 -18.88
C HIS A 130 5.09 19.33 -18.16
N ILE A 131 5.84 19.31 -17.05
CA ILE A 131 6.17 20.53 -16.29
C ILE A 131 6.90 21.53 -17.17
N ARG A 132 7.92 21.08 -17.91
CA ARG A 132 8.71 21.95 -18.78
C ARG A 132 7.84 22.64 -19.83
N VAL A 133 7.01 21.88 -20.53
CA VAL A 133 6.13 22.42 -21.58
C VAL A 133 5.15 23.47 -21.04
N ILE A 134 4.60 23.25 -19.84
CA ILE A 134 3.71 24.22 -19.20
C ILE A 134 4.47 25.49 -18.81
N LEU A 135 5.66 25.36 -18.24
CA LEU A 135 6.48 26.50 -17.82
C LEU A 135 6.97 27.32 -19.03
N GLU A 136 7.42 26.66 -20.10
CA GLU A 136 7.84 27.31 -21.35
C GLU A 136 6.69 28.12 -21.98
N GLU A 137 5.48 27.55 -22.01
CA GLU A 137 4.30 28.26 -22.53
C GLU A 137 3.87 29.41 -21.63
N GLN A 138 3.93 29.24 -20.31
CA GLN A 138 3.66 30.33 -19.36
C GLN A 138 4.66 31.48 -19.54
N GLU A 139 5.95 31.18 -19.70
CA GLU A 139 6.99 32.18 -19.97
C GLU A 139 6.73 32.91 -21.30
N ARG A 140 6.37 32.18 -22.36
CA ARG A 140 5.99 32.76 -23.66
C ARG A 140 4.80 33.72 -23.54
N GLN A 141 3.78 33.35 -22.77
CA GLN A 141 2.60 34.18 -22.52
C GLN A 141 2.93 35.46 -21.75
N VAL A 142 3.80 35.37 -20.74
CA VAL A 142 4.31 36.53 -20.00
C VAL A 142 5.08 37.47 -20.92
N TYR A 143 6.00 36.95 -21.75
CA TYR A 143 6.81 37.75 -22.68
C TYR A 143 5.95 38.47 -23.72
N THR A 144 4.96 37.78 -24.28
CA THR A 144 4.04 38.32 -25.30
C THR A 144 2.89 39.15 -24.72
N LYS A 145 2.74 39.19 -23.39
CA LYS A 145 1.61 39.81 -22.67
C LYS A 145 0.24 39.29 -23.15
N THR A 146 0.18 38.01 -23.55
CA THR A 146 -1.06 37.32 -23.90
C THR A 146 -1.35 36.28 -22.83
N TYR A 147 -2.57 36.26 -22.28
CA TYR A 147 -2.94 35.30 -21.23
C TYR A 147 -4.10 34.44 -21.72
N ASP A 148 -3.76 33.26 -22.25
CA ASP A 148 -4.74 32.30 -22.78
C ASP A 148 -4.78 31.07 -21.87
N ILE A 149 -5.72 31.11 -20.93
CA ILE A 149 -5.96 30.06 -19.93
C ILE A 149 -6.47 28.79 -20.61
N GLU A 150 -7.30 28.91 -21.65
CA GLU A 150 -7.88 27.76 -22.32
C GLU A 150 -6.81 26.99 -23.09
N PHE A 151 -5.86 27.70 -23.71
CA PHE A 151 -4.72 27.07 -24.35
C PHE A 151 -3.85 26.31 -23.36
N LEU A 152 -3.53 26.91 -22.20
CA LEU A 152 -2.78 26.22 -21.14
C LEU A 152 -3.51 24.99 -20.62
N ALA A 153 -4.84 25.04 -20.47
CA ALA A 153 -5.65 23.90 -20.07
C ALA A 153 -5.57 22.77 -21.11
N ARG A 154 -5.74 23.09 -22.41
CA ARG A 154 -5.60 22.11 -23.50
C ARG A 154 -4.19 21.52 -23.57
N LEU A 155 -3.16 22.35 -23.41
CA LEU A 155 -1.77 21.91 -23.40
C LEU A 155 -1.48 20.97 -22.24
N SER A 156 -2.01 21.27 -21.05
CA SER A 156 -1.93 20.42 -19.87
C SER A 156 -2.64 19.08 -20.07
N GLU A 157 -3.83 19.08 -20.63
CA GLU A 157 -4.57 17.85 -20.96
C GLU A 157 -3.80 16.96 -21.95
N ILE A 158 -3.27 17.54 -23.02
CA ILE A 158 -2.50 16.80 -24.04
C ILE A 158 -1.24 16.19 -23.42
N SER A 159 -0.47 16.98 -22.69
CA SER A 159 0.81 16.54 -22.11
C SER A 159 0.66 15.59 -20.93
N SER A 160 -0.50 15.57 -20.25
CA SER A 160 -0.78 14.66 -19.13
C SER A 160 -1.56 13.39 -19.54
N ARG A 161 -2.03 13.26 -20.79
CA ARG A 161 -2.88 12.16 -21.27
C ARG A 161 -2.35 10.77 -20.97
N SER A 162 -1.06 10.51 -21.20
CA SER A 162 -0.47 9.21 -20.90
C SER A 162 -0.47 8.88 -19.40
N ALA A 163 -0.43 9.90 -18.53
CA ALA A 163 -0.51 9.70 -17.09
C ALA A 163 -1.94 9.37 -16.66
N THR A 164 -2.94 10.06 -17.19
CA THR A 164 -4.36 9.80 -16.90
C THR A 164 -4.80 8.42 -17.40
N GLU A 165 -4.38 8.01 -18.60
CA GLU A 165 -4.65 6.66 -19.12
C GLU A 165 -4.04 5.56 -18.23
N ARG A 166 -2.81 5.74 -17.76
CA ARG A 166 -2.16 4.80 -16.83
C ARG A 166 -2.92 4.73 -15.50
N ALA A 167 -3.28 5.87 -14.92
CA ALA A 167 -4.04 5.93 -13.67
C ALA A 167 -5.41 5.23 -13.82
N HIS A 168 -6.10 5.46 -14.94
CA HIS A 168 -7.37 4.81 -15.25
C HIS A 168 -7.22 3.28 -15.34
N LYS A 169 -6.20 2.78 -16.06
CA LYS A 169 -5.92 1.34 -16.14
C LYS A 169 -5.68 0.72 -14.76
N LEU A 170 -4.88 1.37 -13.91
CA LEU A 170 -4.62 0.90 -12.55
C LEU A 170 -5.89 0.87 -11.69
N ALA A 171 -6.71 1.91 -11.77
CA ALA A 171 -7.98 1.98 -11.05
C ALA A 171 -8.95 0.87 -11.50
N CYS A 172 -9.07 0.63 -12.81
CA CYS A 172 -9.89 -0.46 -13.33
C CYS A 172 -9.37 -1.83 -12.89
N SER A 173 -8.05 -2.06 -12.89
CA SER A 173 -7.49 -3.34 -12.45
C SER A 173 -7.73 -3.61 -10.96
N ALA A 174 -7.70 -2.58 -10.11
CA ALA A 174 -7.90 -2.72 -8.67
C ALA A 174 -9.35 -2.96 -8.26
N ILE A 175 -10.33 -2.60 -9.11
CA ILE A 175 -11.76 -2.82 -8.85
C ILE A 175 -12.21 -4.24 -9.23
N CYS A 176 -11.48 -4.90 -10.14
CA CYS A 176 -11.84 -6.22 -10.66
C CYS A 176 -11.14 -7.41 -9.99
N SER A 177 -10.22 -7.15 -9.06
CA SER A 177 -9.50 -8.14 -8.24
C SER A 177 -10.08 -8.24 -6.84
#